data_AF-A0AAV8AMJ3-F1
#
_entry.id   AF-A0AAV8AMJ3-F1
#
_cell.length_a   1.000
_cell.length_b   1.000
_cell.length_c   1.000
_cell.angle_alpha   90.00
_cell.angle_beta   90.00
_cell.angle_gamma   90.00
#
_symmetry.space_group_name_H-M   'P 1'
#
loop_
_entity.id
_entity.type
_entity.pdbx_description
1 polymer ?
#
loop_
_entity_poly.entity_id
_entity_poly.type
_entity_poly.pdbx_seq_one_letter_code
_entity_poly.pdbx_strand_id
1 'polypeptide(L)'
;MNAITTHLTTVYLWFLILFSLGILSICKHLITLLRWVHAALFRPEKNLTDYGSWALVTGATDGIGKAIAFELANKGLNLLLLGRNQSKLQDVSNSIRSKHNSTKIKLIVLDLTIDMSMGINQLKGAIKGLDLGIVINNAGSTYPGAMYFHEADAAVWDPVIRVNVEATAWVTSVVVQKMAERGKRGAVVNIGSGSSVVVPAFPFYAVYAASKAVAVLERLKIWL
;
A
#
# COMPACT_ATOMS: atom_id res chain seq x y z
N MET A 1 21.25 -54.38 34.61
CA MET A 1 20.59 -54.44 33.28
C MET A 1 19.54 -53.35 33.08
N ASN A 2 18.66 -53.07 34.06
CA ASN A 2 17.55 -52.11 33.90
C ASN A 2 17.95 -50.63 33.71
N ALA A 3 19.08 -50.16 34.23
CA ALA A 3 19.49 -48.75 34.10
C ALA A 3 19.95 -48.40 32.68
N ILE A 4 20.64 -49.31 32.00
CA ILE A 4 21.18 -49.10 30.64
C ILE A 4 20.04 -49.10 29.61
N THR A 5 19.09 -50.03 29.72
CA THR A 5 17.92 -50.07 28.84
C THR A 5 17.03 -48.84 29.01
N THR A 6 16.82 -48.37 30.24
CA THR A 6 16.06 -47.13 30.51
C THR A 6 16.76 -45.88 29.96
N HIS A 7 18.09 -45.82 30.02
CA HIS A 7 18.85 -44.72 29.42
C HIS A 7 18.74 -44.72 27.89
N LEU A 8 18.88 -45.89 27.25
CA LEU A 8 18.78 -46.01 25.79
C LEU A 8 17.38 -45.69 25.26
N THR A 9 16.32 -46.12 25.94
CA THR A 9 14.93 -45.77 25.56
C THR A 9 14.65 -44.28 25.72
N THR A 10 15.20 -43.66 26.76
CA THR A 10 15.08 -42.21 26.98
C THR A 10 15.77 -41.42 25.86
N VAL A 11 17.00 -41.79 25.49
CA VAL A 11 17.72 -41.14 24.38
C VAL A 11 16.98 -41.30 23.05
N TYR A 12 16.44 -42.49 22.78
CA TYR A 12 15.64 -42.76 21.58
C TYR A 12 14.36 -41.93 21.53
N LEU A 13 13.66 -41.78 22.67
CA LEU A 13 12.46 -40.96 22.77
C LEU A 13 12.76 -39.48 22.48
N TRP A 14 13.83 -38.92 23.04
CA TRP A 14 14.25 -37.55 22.75
C TRP A 14 14.61 -37.34 21.28
N PHE A 15 15.31 -38.30 20.66
CA PHE A 15 15.61 -38.25 19.24
C PHE A 15 14.34 -38.23 18.38
N LEU A 16 13.37 -39.10 18.66
CA LEU A 16 12.09 -39.12 17.94
C LEU A 16 11.30 -37.82 18.09
N ILE A 17 11.30 -37.22 19.29
CA ILE A 17 10.66 -35.93 19.54
C ILE A 17 11.32 -34.84 18.67
N LEU A 18 12.66 -34.72 18.72
CA LEU A 18 13.39 -33.71 17.95
C LEU A 18 13.23 -33.92 16.43
N PHE A 19 13.27 -35.16 15.97
CA PHE A 19 13.06 -35.51 14.57
C PHE A 19 11.65 -35.13 14.10
N SER A 20 10.63 -35.43 14.92
CA SER A 20 9.24 -35.06 14.64
C SER A 20 9.05 -33.54 14.58
N LEU A 21 9.65 -32.79 15.51
CA LEU A 21 9.66 -31.32 15.48
C LEU A 21 10.37 -30.78 14.23
N GLY A 22 11.46 -31.41 13.81
CA GLY A 22 12.17 -31.10 12.58
C GLY A 22 11.29 -31.27 11.33
N ILE A 23 10.60 -32.40 11.22
CA ILE A 23 9.64 -32.65 10.13
C ILE A 23 8.52 -31.62 10.13
N LEU A 24 7.90 -31.34 11.29
CA LEU A 24 6.83 -30.34 11.38
C LEU A 24 7.30 -28.96 10.94
N SER A 25 8.53 -28.57 11.30
CA SER A 25 9.14 -27.33 10.84
C SER A 25 9.33 -27.31 9.32
N ILE A 26 9.91 -28.37 8.74
CA ILE A 26 10.12 -28.46 7.28
C ILE A 26 8.78 -28.43 6.54
N CYS A 27 7.78 -29.19 6.99
CA CYS A 27 6.43 -29.17 6.42
C CYS A 27 5.82 -27.78 6.45
N LYS A 28 5.97 -27.02 7.55
CA LYS A 28 5.48 -25.64 7.64
C LYS A 28 6.13 -24.72 6.61
N HIS A 29 7.45 -24.82 6.44
CA HIS A 29 8.17 -24.02 5.44
C HIS A 29 7.79 -24.43 4.01
N LEU A 30 7.67 -25.74 3.75
CA LEU A 30 7.24 -26.26 2.45
C LEU A 30 5.81 -25.81 2.10
N ILE A 31 4.86 -25.90 3.04
CA ILE A 31 3.49 -25.40 2.83
C ILE A 31 3.50 -23.90 2.57
N THR A 32 4.30 -23.13 3.30
CA THR A 32 4.42 -21.69 3.09
C THR A 32 4.97 -21.36 1.70
N LEU A 33 6.01 -22.08 1.26
CA LEU A 33 6.60 -21.95 -0.07
C LEU A 33 5.59 -22.33 -1.15
N LEU A 34 4.93 -23.48 -1.04
CA LEU A 34 3.92 -23.93 -2.01
C LEU A 34 2.74 -22.95 -2.11
N ARG A 35 2.28 -22.40 -0.97
CA ARG A 35 1.26 -21.34 -0.96
C ARG A 35 1.74 -20.08 -1.66
N TRP A 36 2.98 -19.69 -1.45
CA TRP A 36 3.57 -18.53 -2.15
C TRP A 36 3.69 -18.79 -3.65
N VAL A 37 4.22 -19.94 -4.07
CA VAL A 37 4.33 -20.35 -5.49
C VAL A 37 2.97 -20.34 -6.15
N HIS A 38 1.96 -20.95 -5.50
CA HIS A 38 0.60 -20.94 -6.00
C HIS A 38 0.03 -19.51 -6.12
N ALA A 39 0.23 -18.68 -5.09
CA ALA A 39 -0.24 -17.30 -5.10
C ALA A 39 0.48 -16.42 -6.14
N ALA A 40 1.74 -16.72 -6.46
CA ALA A 40 2.54 -15.97 -7.41
C ALA A 40 2.27 -16.38 -8.87
N LEU A 41 2.07 -17.68 -9.13
CA LEU A 41 1.98 -18.21 -10.50
C LEU A 41 0.56 -18.54 -10.96
N PHE A 42 -0.33 -18.94 -10.05
CA PHE A 42 -1.65 -19.50 -10.41
C PHE A 42 -2.83 -18.74 -9.82
N ARG A 43 -2.59 -17.63 -9.10
CA ARG A 43 -3.67 -16.85 -8.52
C ARG A 43 -4.48 -16.16 -9.64
N PRO A 44 -5.80 -16.40 -9.73
CA PRO A 44 -6.62 -15.73 -10.72
C PRO A 44 -6.67 -14.22 -10.45
N GLU A 45 -6.77 -13.45 -11.52
CA GLU A 45 -6.95 -12.01 -11.42
C GLU A 45 -8.30 -11.69 -10.74
N LYS A 46 -8.31 -10.66 -9.90
CA LYS A 46 -9.56 -10.15 -9.31
C LYS A 46 -10.23 -9.18 -10.28
N ASN A 47 -11.54 -9.28 -10.41
CA ASN A 47 -12.30 -8.23 -11.09
C ASN A 47 -12.35 -6.99 -10.19
N LEU A 48 -11.62 -5.94 -10.59
CA LEU A 48 -11.48 -4.74 -9.77
C LEU A 48 -12.79 -3.92 -9.68
N THR A 49 -13.67 -4.04 -10.67
CA THR A 49 -14.97 -3.34 -10.66
C THR A 49 -15.91 -3.85 -9.57
N ASP A 50 -15.67 -5.05 -9.02
CA ASP A 50 -16.46 -5.62 -7.91
C ASP A 50 -16.31 -4.77 -6.63
N TYR A 51 -15.19 -4.05 -6.49
CA TYR A 51 -14.99 -3.10 -5.41
C TYR A 51 -15.72 -1.78 -5.65
N GLY A 52 -16.00 -1.42 -6.89
CA GLY A 52 -16.64 -0.16 -7.28
C GLY A 52 -16.23 0.29 -8.67
N SER A 53 -17.01 1.18 -9.26
CA SER A 53 -16.76 1.75 -10.59
C SER A 53 -15.74 2.90 -10.60
N TRP A 54 -15.32 3.40 -9.44
CA TRP A 54 -14.30 4.46 -9.31
C TRP A 54 -13.11 4.04 -8.45
N ALA A 55 -11.92 4.51 -8.84
CA ALA A 55 -10.69 4.45 -8.07
C ALA A 55 -10.06 5.83 -7.88
N LEU A 56 -9.53 6.09 -6.68
CA LEU A 56 -8.71 7.26 -6.37
C LEU A 56 -7.23 6.89 -6.43
N VAL A 57 -6.42 7.69 -7.13
CA VAL A 57 -4.96 7.55 -7.16
C VAL A 57 -4.31 8.85 -6.73
N THR A 58 -3.55 8.83 -5.63
CA THR A 58 -2.76 9.98 -5.18
C THR A 58 -1.36 9.97 -5.83
N GLY A 59 -0.82 11.14 -6.16
CA GLY A 59 0.46 11.22 -6.87
C GLY A 59 0.37 10.65 -8.30
N ALA A 60 -0.75 10.85 -8.98
CA ALA A 60 -1.05 10.22 -10.27
C ALA A 60 -0.33 10.86 -11.49
N THR A 61 0.46 11.92 -11.28
CA THR A 61 1.05 12.70 -12.37
C THR A 61 2.27 12.05 -13.02
N ASP A 62 2.92 11.10 -12.34
CA ASP A 62 4.16 10.48 -12.85
C ASP A 62 4.41 9.09 -12.24
N GLY A 63 5.44 8.40 -12.74
CA GLY A 63 5.99 7.17 -12.18
C GLY A 63 4.95 6.08 -11.92
N ILE A 64 5.03 5.47 -10.73
CA ILE A 64 4.17 4.35 -10.30
C ILE A 64 2.69 4.77 -10.30
N GLY A 65 2.35 5.95 -9.77
CA GLY A 65 0.97 6.42 -9.72
C GLY A 65 0.34 6.58 -11.09
N LYS A 66 1.09 7.15 -12.05
CA LYS A 66 0.65 7.26 -13.45
C LYS A 66 0.41 5.88 -14.05
N ALA A 67 1.37 4.96 -13.92
CA ALA A 67 1.24 3.60 -14.46
C ALA A 67 0.02 2.86 -13.87
N ILE A 68 -0.19 2.96 -12.55
CA ILE A 68 -1.36 2.38 -11.89
C ILE A 68 -2.67 3.00 -12.42
N ALA A 69 -2.71 4.32 -12.63
CA ALA A 69 -3.90 4.97 -13.19
C ALA A 69 -4.23 4.45 -14.60
N PHE A 70 -3.24 4.25 -15.47
CA PHE A 70 -3.45 3.62 -16.78
C PHE A 70 -3.99 2.19 -16.65
N GLU A 71 -3.41 1.38 -15.76
CA GLU A 71 -3.86 -0.01 -15.59
C GLU A 71 -5.29 -0.08 -15.03
N LEU A 72 -5.64 0.78 -14.07
CA LEU A 72 -7.01 0.85 -13.55
C LEU A 72 -8.03 1.25 -14.62
N ALA A 73 -7.68 2.19 -15.52
CA ALA A 73 -8.53 2.52 -16.67
C ALA A 73 -8.67 1.34 -17.64
N ASN A 74 -7.57 0.62 -17.90
CA ASN A 74 -7.57 -0.59 -18.73
C ASN A 74 -8.47 -1.70 -18.15
N LYS A 75 -8.58 -1.76 -16.82
CA LYS A 75 -9.51 -2.65 -16.10
C LYS A 75 -10.94 -2.11 -15.98
N GLY A 76 -11.25 -1.01 -16.67
CA GLY A 76 -12.61 -0.48 -16.79
C GLY A 76 -13.06 0.44 -15.64
N LEU A 77 -12.15 0.89 -14.77
CA LEU A 77 -12.51 1.84 -13.71
C LEU A 77 -12.49 3.28 -14.19
N ASN A 78 -13.39 4.09 -13.62
CA ASN A 78 -13.31 5.53 -13.65
C ASN A 78 -12.28 6.02 -12.63
N LEU A 79 -11.68 7.18 -12.89
CA LEU A 79 -10.53 7.64 -12.13
C LEU A 79 -10.75 8.99 -11.47
N LEU A 80 -10.40 9.07 -10.19
CA LEU A 80 -10.17 10.31 -9.48
C LEU A 80 -8.65 10.46 -9.32
N LEU A 81 -8.05 11.41 -10.05
CA LEU A 81 -6.61 11.62 -10.06
C LEU A 81 -6.26 12.80 -9.16
N LEU A 82 -5.45 12.55 -8.13
CA LEU A 82 -5.00 13.56 -7.20
C LEU A 82 -3.51 13.84 -7.39
N GLY A 83 -3.16 15.12 -7.50
CA GLY A 83 -1.78 15.58 -7.65
C GLY A 83 -1.66 17.09 -7.45
N ARG A 84 -0.43 17.61 -7.51
CA ARG A 84 -0.16 19.02 -7.21
C ARG A 84 -0.08 19.91 -8.45
N ASN A 85 0.19 19.32 -9.60
CA ASN A 85 0.37 20.04 -10.86
C ASN A 85 -0.83 19.79 -11.78
N GLN A 86 -1.63 20.83 -11.99
CA GLN A 86 -2.82 20.80 -12.85
C GLN A 86 -2.51 20.36 -14.28
N SER A 87 -1.45 20.91 -14.90
CA SER A 87 -1.07 20.59 -16.29
C SER A 87 -0.71 19.12 -16.42
N LYS A 88 0.14 18.59 -15.54
CA LYS A 88 0.52 17.17 -15.59
C LYS A 88 -0.68 16.24 -15.36
N LEU A 89 -1.63 16.62 -14.50
CA LEU A 89 -2.87 15.86 -14.31
C LEU A 89 -3.74 15.85 -15.56
N GLN A 90 -3.86 16.99 -16.24
CA GLN A 90 -4.57 17.09 -17.51
C GLN A 90 -3.90 16.22 -18.59
N ASP A 91 -2.57 16.25 -18.69
CA ASP A 91 -1.82 15.44 -19.65
C ASP A 91 -2.05 13.95 -19.43
N VAL A 92 -2.00 13.48 -18.17
CA VAL A 92 -2.31 12.09 -17.82
C VAL A 92 -3.76 11.75 -18.15
N SER A 93 -4.71 12.61 -17.79
CA SER A 93 -6.14 12.40 -18.11
C SER A 93 -6.37 12.28 -19.61
N ASN A 94 -5.80 13.19 -20.41
CA ASN A 94 -5.92 13.19 -21.86
C ASN A 94 -5.32 11.92 -22.46
N SER A 95 -4.14 11.52 -21.99
CA SER A 95 -3.47 10.30 -22.44
C SER A 95 -4.23 9.01 -22.07
N ILE A 96 -4.95 8.99 -20.94
CA ILE A 96 -5.81 7.87 -20.57
C ILE A 96 -7.06 7.87 -21.45
N ARG A 97 -7.74 9.02 -21.60
CA ARG A 97 -8.96 9.15 -22.42
C ARG A 97 -8.72 8.83 -23.90
N SER A 98 -7.53 9.10 -24.44
CA SER A 98 -7.18 8.75 -25.81
C SER A 98 -7.11 7.24 -26.05
N LYS A 99 -6.85 6.45 -25.00
CA LYS A 99 -6.83 4.97 -25.05
C LYS A 99 -8.13 4.35 -24.55
N HIS A 100 -8.83 5.03 -23.64
CA HIS A 100 -10.04 4.56 -22.96
C HIS A 100 -11.10 5.66 -22.98
N ASN A 101 -11.77 5.82 -24.11
CA ASN A 101 -12.72 6.92 -24.38
C ASN A 101 -13.95 6.95 -23.45
N SER A 102 -14.35 5.80 -22.89
CA SER A 102 -15.49 5.66 -21.97
C SER A 102 -15.13 5.98 -20.51
N THR A 103 -13.84 6.05 -20.17
CA THR A 103 -13.36 6.29 -18.80
C THR A 103 -13.67 7.72 -18.37
N LYS A 104 -14.48 7.86 -17.30
CA LYS A 104 -14.69 9.15 -16.65
C LYS A 104 -13.51 9.47 -15.76
N ILE A 105 -12.96 10.67 -15.89
CA ILE A 105 -11.83 11.14 -15.07
C ILE A 105 -12.20 12.45 -14.40
N LYS A 106 -12.01 12.51 -13.08
CA LYS A 106 -12.06 13.74 -12.27
C LYS A 106 -10.66 14.05 -11.74
N LEU A 107 -10.30 15.33 -11.71
CA LEU A 107 -9.00 15.80 -11.24
C LEU A 107 -9.16 16.52 -9.90
N ILE A 108 -8.25 16.27 -8.98
CA ILE A 108 -8.10 17.00 -7.73
C ILE A 108 -6.69 17.57 -7.70
N VAL A 109 -6.60 18.91 -7.79
CA VAL A 109 -5.35 19.61 -7.52
C VAL A 109 -5.28 19.94 -6.06
N LEU A 110 -4.32 19.33 -5.38
CA LEU A 110 -4.10 19.50 -3.96
C LEU A 110 -2.63 19.24 -3.63
N ASP A 111 -2.01 20.19 -2.92
CA ASP A 111 -0.71 19.98 -2.28
C ASP A 111 -0.88 19.37 -0.89
N LEU A 112 -0.52 18.09 -0.79
CA LEU A 112 -0.55 17.30 0.44
C LEU A 112 0.49 17.74 1.49
N THR A 113 1.36 18.71 1.19
CA THR A 113 2.34 19.26 2.13
C THR A 113 1.85 20.44 2.95
N ILE A 114 0.75 21.10 2.56
CA ILE A 114 0.34 22.37 3.17
C ILE A 114 -1.16 22.46 3.48
N ASP A 115 -2.03 21.92 2.62
CA ASP A 115 -3.46 22.22 2.65
C ASP A 115 -4.31 21.06 3.14
N MET A 116 -3.95 20.44 4.27
CA MET A 116 -4.64 19.22 4.71
C MET A 116 -6.13 19.43 5.02
N SER A 117 -6.50 20.45 5.80
CA SER A 117 -7.90 20.71 6.16
C SER A 117 -8.77 21.10 4.96
N MET A 118 -8.26 22.00 4.11
CA MET A 118 -8.93 22.42 2.88
C MET A 118 -9.02 21.26 1.87
N GLY A 119 -7.92 20.53 1.71
CA GLY A 119 -7.81 19.39 0.82
C GLY A 119 -8.73 18.23 1.18
N ILE A 120 -8.93 17.97 2.47
CA ILE A 120 -9.91 16.99 2.95
C ILE A 120 -11.33 17.37 2.54
N ASN A 121 -11.71 18.65 2.67
CA ASN A 121 -13.04 19.11 2.28
C ASN A 121 -13.25 19.03 0.77
N GLN A 122 -12.24 19.41 -0.02
CA GLN A 122 -12.25 19.26 -1.48
C GLN A 122 -12.38 17.79 -1.89
N LEU A 123 -11.63 16.88 -1.24
CA LEU A 123 -11.72 15.45 -1.47
C LEU A 123 -13.11 14.91 -1.14
N LYS A 124 -13.66 15.25 0.03
CA LYS A 124 -15.03 14.87 0.44
C LYS A 124 -16.07 15.31 -0.59
N GLY A 125 -15.95 16.54 -1.12
CA GLY A 125 -16.81 17.04 -2.18
C GLY A 125 -16.65 16.25 -3.49
N ALA A 126 -15.42 15.97 -3.89
CA ALA A 126 -15.12 15.29 -5.15
C ALA A 126 -15.61 13.83 -5.20
N ILE A 127 -15.54 13.13 -4.06
CA ILE A 127 -16.00 11.73 -3.93
C ILE A 127 -17.51 11.60 -3.68
N LYS A 128 -18.21 12.70 -3.44
CA LYS A 128 -19.66 12.68 -3.18
C LYS A 128 -20.40 12.09 -4.39
N GLY A 129 -21.27 11.12 -4.11
CA GLY A 129 -22.07 10.41 -5.12
C GLY A 129 -21.26 9.47 -6.03
N LEU A 130 -19.96 9.28 -5.79
CA LEU A 130 -19.17 8.30 -6.51
C LEU A 130 -19.26 6.93 -5.85
N ASP A 131 -19.35 5.89 -6.68
CA ASP A 131 -19.18 4.50 -6.30
C ASP A 131 -17.67 4.17 -6.18
N LEU A 132 -17.00 4.88 -5.26
CA LEU A 132 -15.56 4.81 -5.01
C LEU A 132 -15.22 3.55 -4.21
N GLY A 133 -14.53 2.63 -4.89
CA GLY A 133 -14.24 1.29 -4.37
C GLY A 133 -12.79 1.00 -4.07
N ILE A 134 -11.89 1.77 -4.66
CA ILE A 134 -10.45 1.56 -4.57
C ILE A 134 -9.76 2.88 -4.28
N VAL A 135 -8.81 2.88 -3.36
CA VAL A 135 -7.88 3.99 -3.16
C VAL A 135 -6.44 3.50 -3.19
N ILE A 136 -5.63 4.18 -3.97
CA ILE A 136 -4.19 3.97 -4.09
C ILE A 136 -3.49 5.18 -3.47
N ASN A 137 -3.01 5.01 -2.24
CA ASN A 137 -2.15 5.97 -1.57
C ASN A 137 -0.72 5.82 -2.10
N ASN A 138 -0.46 6.47 -3.24
CA ASN A 138 0.83 6.44 -3.93
C ASN A 138 1.65 7.72 -3.75
N ALA A 139 1.01 8.85 -3.46
CA ALA A 139 1.73 10.10 -3.20
C ALA A 139 2.82 9.87 -2.14
N GLY A 140 4.02 10.34 -2.44
CA GLY A 140 5.16 10.14 -1.57
C GLY A 140 6.24 11.19 -1.81
N SER A 141 6.98 11.50 -0.76
CA SER A 141 8.17 12.36 -0.81
C SER A 141 9.35 11.69 -0.12
N THR A 142 10.55 12.11 -0.48
CA THR A 142 11.82 11.69 0.13
C THR A 142 12.71 12.92 0.28
N TYR A 143 13.89 12.73 0.88
CA TYR A 143 14.88 13.80 1.05
C TYR A 143 15.43 14.25 -0.31
N PRO A 144 15.86 15.52 -0.43
CA PRO A 144 16.52 16.00 -1.65
C PRO A 144 17.85 15.29 -1.93
N GLY A 145 18.48 14.71 -0.91
CA GLY A 145 19.68 13.91 -1.00
C GLY A 145 19.94 13.13 0.29
N ALA A 146 20.99 12.30 0.27
CA ALA A 146 21.46 11.60 1.45
C ALA A 146 22.04 12.61 2.46
N MET A 147 21.60 12.53 3.71
CA MET A 147 22.03 13.43 4.79
C MET A 147 22.05 12.74 6.14
N TYR A 148 22.94 13.17 7.04
CA TYR A 148 22.89 12.69 8.40
C TYR A 148 21.62 13.17 9.11
N PHE A 149 21.14 12.41 10.08
CA PHE A 149 19.89 12.75 10.78
C PHE A 149 19.92 14.13 11.44
N HIS A 150 21.08 14.55 11.97
CA HIS A 150 21.24 15.86 12.60
C HIS A 150 21.34 17.03 11.60
N GLU A 151 21.52 16.74 10.31
CA GLU A 151 21.53 17.73 9.23
C GLU A 151 20.14 17.88 8.58
N ALA A 152 19.27 16.88 8.77
CA ALA A 152 17.88 16.90 8.31
C ALA A 152 17.05 17.78 9.26
N ASP A 153 16.97 19.07 8.97
CA ASP A 153 16.12 19.98 9.73
C ASP A 153 14.62 19.75 9.46
N ALA A 154 13.77 20.46 10.20
CA ALA A 154 12.32 20.35 10.05
C ALA A 154 11.83 20.69 8.64
N ALA A 155 12.49 21.60 7.93
CA ALA A 155 12.10 21.94 6.56
C ALA A 155 12.32 20.76 5.60
N VAL A 156 13.26 19.87 5.88
CA VAL A 156 13.48 18.64 5.11
C VAL A 156 12.49 17.54 5.47
N TRP A 157 12.30 17.24 6.76
CA TRP A 157 11.50 16.07 7.15
C TRP A 157 10.01 16.32 7.31
N ASP A 158 9.57 17.56 7.58
CA ASP A 158 8.13 17.87 7.76
C ASP A 158 7.32 17.57 6.49
N PRO A 159 7.75 17.96 5.26
CA PRO A 159 7.04 17.57 4.03
C PRO A 159 6.98 16.06 3.81
N VAL A 160 8.01 15.32 4.24
CA VAL A 160 8.04 13.86 4.13
C VAL A 160 7.01 13.23 5.05
N ILE A 161 6.92 13.67 6.30
CA ILE A 161 5.91 13.19 7.26
C ILE A 161 4.50 13.55 6.78
N ARG A 162 4.26 14.81 6.38
CA ARG A 162 2.95 15.25 5.91
C ARG A 162 2.44 14.42 4.74
N VAL A 163 3.28 14.16 3.74
CA VAL A 163 2.85 13.41 2.55
C VAL A 163 2.77 11.90 2.83
N ASN A 164 3.81 11.32 3.42
CA ASN A 164 3.88 9.86 3.54
C ASN A 164 2.99 9.30 4.66
N VAL A 165 2.75 10.09 5.72
CA VAL A 165 2.01 9.68 6.91
C VAL A 165 0.66 10.37 6.98
N GLU A 166 0.64 11.69 7.18
CA GLU A 166 -0.61 12.41 7.47
C GLU A 166 -1.60 12.33 6.31
N ALA A 167 -1.15 12.62 5.09
CA ALA A 167 -1.98 12.58 3.90
C ALA A 167 -2.53 11.17 3.62
N THR A 168 -1.69 10.14 3.79
CA THR A 168 -2.13 8.73 3.67
C THR A 168 -3.26 8.43 4.66
N ALA A 169 -3.08 8.80 5.94
CA ALA A 169 -4.08 8.55 6.99
C ALA A 169 -5.39 9.31 6.72
N TRP A 170 -5.31 10.59 6.35
CA TRP A 170 -6.47 11.43 6.09
C TRP A 170 -7.25 10.99 4.85
N VAL A 171 -6.56 10.73 3.73
CA VAL A 171 -7.20 10.21 2.51
C VAL A 171 -7.86 8.87 2.79
N THR A 172 -7.17 7.97 3.50
CA THR A 172 -7.71 6.66 3.87
C THR A 172 -8.95 6.81 4.75
N SER A 173 -8.91 7.65 5.78
CA SER A 173 -10.04 7.90 6.68
C SER A 173 -11.28 8.35 5.92
N VAL A 174 -11.14 9.35 5.04
CA VAL A 174 -12.25 9.89 4.24
C VAL A 174 -12.82 8.84 3.29
N VAL A 175 -11.95 8.10 2.60
CA VAL A 175 -12.41 7.12 1.61
C VAL A 175 -12.99 5.88 2.26
N VAL A 176 -12.38 5.35 3.33
CA VAL A 176 -12.91 4.19 4.06
C VAL A 176 -14.27 4.48 4.66
N GLN A 177 -14.46 5.67 5.25
CA GLN A 177 -15.78 6.09 5.71
C GLN A 177 -16.79 6.04 4.55
N LYS A 178 -16.40 6.54 3.37
CA LYS A 178 -17.29 6.50 2.20
C LYS A 178 -17.57 5.10 1.67
N MET A 179 -16.58 4.22 1.68
CA MET A 179 -16.73 2.81 1.30
C MET A 179 -17.68 2.10 2.27
N ALA A 180 -17.57 2.38 3.57
CA ALA A 180 -18.43 1.83 4.61
C ALA A 180 -19.90 2.27 4.46
N GLU A 181 -20.15 3.57 4.21
CA GLU A 181 -21.50 4.10 3.95
C GLU A 181 -22.20 3.42 2.77
N ARG A 182 -21.42 2.98 1.77
CA ARG A 182 -21.95 2.29 0.59
C ARG A 182 -22.35 0.84 0.89
N GLY A 183 -21.90 0.26 2.01
CA GLY A 183 -22.18 -1.13 2.38
C GLY A 183 -21.59 -2.15 1.41
N LYS A 184 -20.50 -1.81 0.72
CA LYS A 184 -19.82 -2.68 -0.26
C LYS A 184 -18.35 -2.83 0.11
N ARG A 185 -17.77 -3.96 -0.32
CA ARG A 185 -16.33 -4.22 -0.22
C ARG A 185 -15.54 -3.06 -0.82
N GLY A 186 -14.44 -2.70 -0.17
CA GLY A 186 -13.47 -1.72 -0.64
C GLY A 186 -12.06 -2.29 -0.66
N ALA A 187 -11.15 -1.61 -1.36
CA ALA A 187 -9.73 -1.91 -1.32
C ALA A 187 -8.91 -0.63 -1.09
N VAL A 188 -8.02 -0.70 -0.10
CA VAL A 188 -7.02 0.34 0.19
C VAL A 188 -5.65 -0.25 -0.14
N VAL A 189 -4.88 0.47 -0.96
CA VAL A 189 -3.51 0.09 -1.33
C VAL A 189 -2.57 1.22 -0.95
N ASN A 190 -1.69 0.96 0.01
CA ASN A 190 -0.66 1.90 0.44
C ASN A 190 0.67 1.54 -0.21
N ILE A 191 1.28 2.49 -0.92
CA ILE A 191 2.60 2.29 -1.54
C ILE A 191 3.69 2.50 -0.48
N GLY A 192 4.15 1.37 0.08
CA GLY A 192 5.28 1.30 1.00
C GLY A 192 6.64 1.36 0.30
N SER A 193 7.68 0.92 1.01
CA SER A 193 9.03 0.78 0.44
C SER A 193 9.78 -0.40 1.07
N GLY A 194 10.70 -1.00 0.32
CA GLY A 194 11.61 -2.01 0.87
C GLY A 194 12.50 -1.46 2.00
N SER A 195 12.72 -0.14 2.04
CA SER A 195 13.46 0.54 3.09
C SER A 195 12.81 0.44 4.48
N SER A 196 11.54 0.05 4.58
CA SER A 196 10.85 -0.10 5.87
C SER A 196 10.66 -1.54 6.32
N VAL A 197 11.01 -2.54 5.49
CA VAL A 197 10.77 -3.97 5.77
C VAL A 197 12.04 -4.81 5.63
N VAL A 198 12.86 -4.51 4.62
CA VAL A 198 14.04 -5.31 4.26
C VAL A 198 15.31 -4.71 4.85
N VAL A 199 15.35 -3.40 5.01
CA VAL A 199 16.54 -2.67 5.46
C VAL A 199 16.24 -2.03 6.82
N PRO A 200 16.63 -2.65 7.96
CA PRO A 200 16.27 -2.17 9.30
C PRO A 200 16.89 -0.80 9.65
N ALA A 201 17.97 -0.42 8.97
CA ALA A 201 18.55 0.92 9.03
C ALA A 201 18.84 1.38 7.61
N PHE A 202 18.00 2.26 7.05
CA PHE A 202 18.24 2.88 5.75
C PHE A 202 19.06 4.15 5.98
N PRO A 203 20.42 4.08 5.90
CA PRO A 203 21.27 5.18 6.35
C PRO A 203 21.00 6.40 5.48
N PHE A 204 21.14 7.58 6.09
CA PHE A 204 20.94 8.88 5.45
C PHE A 204 19.50 9.26 5.06
N TYR A 205 18.53 8.37 5.31
CA TYR A 205 17.12 8.55 4.95
C TYR A 205 16.20 8.12 6.11
N ALA A 206 16.62 8.39 7.34
CA ALA A 206 15.98 7.86 8.55
C ALA A 206 14.48 8.20 8.65
N VAL A 207 14.09 9.46 8.45
CA VAL A 207 12.66 9.85 8.54
C VAL A 207 11.86 9.32 7.37
N TYR A 208 12.44 9.25 6.17
CA TYR A 208 11.79 8.59 5.03
C TYR A 208 11.47 7.12 5.34
N ALA A 209 12.45 6.35 5.81
CA ALA A 209 12.25 4.95 6.17
C ALA A 209 11.20 4.78 7.29
N ALA A 210 11.26 5.62 8.32
CA ALA A 210 10.27 5.66 9.39
C ALA A 210 8.86 5.97 8.86
N SER A 211 8.72 6.97 7.99
CA SER A 211 7.43 7.35 7.41
C SER A 211 6.79 6.23 6.58
N LYS A 212 7.60 5.46 5.84
CA LYS A 212 7.12 4.32 5.04
C LYS A 212 6.78 3.09 5.88
N ALA A 213 7.30 2.97 7.10
CA ALA A 213 6.86 1.94 8.03
C ALA A 213 5.38 2.10 8.40
N VAL A 214 4.88 3.34 8.51
CA VAL A 214 3.46 3.59 8.76
C VAL A 214 2.56 3.01 7.66
N ALA A 215 2.93 3.18 6.39
CA ALA A 215 2.19 2.60 5.27
C ALA A 215 2.10 1.06 5.34
N VAL A 216 3.09 0.39 5.96
CA VAL A 216 3.10 -1.07 6.19
C VAL A 216 2.24 -1.44 7.41
N LEU A 217 2.28 -0.64 8.48
CA LEU A 217 1.49 -0.85 9.69
C LEU A 217 0.00 -0.59 9.44
N GLU A 218 -0.34 0.34 8.57
CA GLU A 218 -1.68 0.57 8.04
C GLU A 218 -2.13 -0.53 7.06
N ARG A 219 -1.64 -1.77 7.19
CA ARG A 219 -2.33 -2.97 6.71
C ARG A 219 -3.64 -3.14 7.49
N LEU A 220 -4.53 -2.19 7.29
CA LEU A 220 -5.90 -2.21 7.70
C LEU A 220 -6.54 -3.42 7.03
N LYS A 221 -6.64 -4.52 7.77
CA LYS A 221 -7.57 -5.62 7.48
C LYS A 221 -8.98 -5.09 7.75
N ILE A 222 -9.44 -4.11 6.97
CA ILE A 222 -10.83 -3.69 6.99
C ILE A 222 -11.60 -4.77 6.25
N TRP A 223 -12.09 -5.73 7.02
CA TRP A 223 -13.22 -6.55 6.63
C TRP A 223 -14.46 -5.68 6.81
N LEU A 224 -14.92 -5.07 5.72
CA LEU A 224 -16.31 -4.67 5.55
C LEU A 224 -16.86 -5.46 4.35
#